data_AF-A0A7M1VDX9-F1
#
_entry.id   AF-A0A7M1VDX9-F1
#
_cell.length_a   1.000
_cell.length_b   1.000
_cell.length_c   1.000
_cell.angle_alpha   90.00
_cell.angle_beta   90.00
_cell.angle_gamma   90.00
#
_symmetry.space_group_name_H-M   'P 1'
#
loop_
_entity.id
_entity.type
_entity.pdbx_description
1 polymer ?
#
loop_
_entity_poly.entity_id
_entity_poly.type
_entity_poly.pdbx_seq_one_letter_code
_entity_poly.pdbx_strand_id
1 'polypeptide(L)' 'MGLISRFISEQGKILSRRVNRLTLKQQRLITLAIKQARILSSLPFINNENQFERSESTARTIGRRTRKR' A
#
# COMPACT_ATOMS: atom_id res chain seq x y z
N MET A 1 7.79 -14.96 -9.16
CA MET A 1 6.73 -14.14 -8.54
C MET A 1 6.22 -13.03 -9.47
N GLY A 2 5.88 -13.33 -10.74
CA GLY A 2 5.69 -12.26 -11.74
C GLY A 2 4.23 -11.82 -11.98
N LEU A 3 3.26 -12.70 -11.75
CA LEU A 3 1.86 -12.42 -12.07
C LEU A 3 1.05 -11.97 -10.85
N ILE A 4 1.33 -12.52 -9.68
CA ILE A 4 0.58 -12.23 -8.44
C ILE A 4 0.89 -10.82 -7.92
N SER A 5 2.12 -10.35 -8.10
CA SER A 5 2.56 -9.01 -7.70
C SER A 5 1.80 -7.88 -8.40
N ARG A 6 1.23 -8.13 -9.60
CA ARG A 6 0.42 -7.14 -10.33
C ARG A 6 -0.95 -6.88 -9.69
N PHE A 7 -1.42 -7.80 -8.85
CA PHE A 7 -2.74 -7.70 -8.20
C PHE A 7 -2.66 -7.16 -6.76
N ILE A 8 -1.48 -6.74 -6.33
CA ILE A 8 -1.25 -6.08 -5.04
C ILE A 8 -0.79 -4.65 -5.26
N SER A 9 -1.12 -3.77 -4.32
CA SER A 9 -0.59 -2.41 -4.28
C SER A 9 0.85 -2.43 -3.78
N GLU A 10 1.56 -1.31 -3.96
CA GLU A 10 2.90 -1.07 -3.42
C GLU A 10 2.95 -1.24 -1.90
N GLN A 11 1.87 -0.93 -1.19
CA GLN A 11 1.75 -1.13 0.26
C GLN A 11 1.49 -2.61 0.64
N GLY A 12 1.41 -3.50 -0.35
CA GLY A 12 1.13 -4.93 -0.18
C GLY A 12 -0.37 -5.27 -0.10
N LYS A 13 -1.30 -4.33 -0.31
CA LYS A 13 -2.76 -4.57 -0.19
C LYS A 13 -3.33 -5.23 -1.45
N ILE A 14 -4.33 -6.11 -1.32
CA ILE A 14 -4.97 -6.75 -2.47
C ILE A 14 -5.83 -5.71 -3.21
N LEU A 15 -5.61 -5.55 -4.52
CA LEU A 15 -6.39 -4.64 -5.35
C LEU A 15 -7.82 -5.16 -5.57
N SER A 16 -8.77 -4.23 -5.66
CA SER A 16 -10.17 -4.57 -5.90
C SER A 16 -10.40 -5.12 -7.31
N ARG A 17 -11.45 -5.92 -7.47
CA ARG A 17 -11.84 -6.50 -8.77
C ARG A 17 -12.06 -5.43 -9.86
N ARG A 18 -12.59 -4.26 -9.49
CA ARG A 18 -12.86 -3.15 -10.43
C ARG A 18 -11.57 -2.60 -11.04
N VAL A 19 -10.51 -2.53 -10.23
CA VAL A 19 -9.18 -2.09 -10.67
C VAL A 19 -8.55 -3.15 -11.57
N ASN A 20 -8.62 -4.42 -11.15
CA ASN A 20 -8.01 -5.53 -11.89
C ASN A 20 -8.79 -5.91 -13.16
N ARG A 21 -10.05 -5.46 -13.32
CA ARG A 21 -10.95 -5.78 -14.43
C ARG A 21 -11.10 -7.28 -14.70
N LEU A 22 -11.21 -8.06 -13.63
CA LEU A 22 -11.34 -9.53 -13.70
C LEU A 22 -12.77 -10.00 -13.48
N THR A 23 -13.03 -11.24 -13.91
CA THR A 23 -14.25 -11.97 -13.53
C THR A 23 -14.27 -12.27 -12.04
N LEU A 24 -15.45 -12.52 -11.48
CA LEU A 24 -15.60 -12.85 -10.06
C LEU A 24 -14.83 -14.13 -9.67
N LYS A 25 -14.87 -15.15 -10.53
CA LYS A 25 -14.18 -16.43 -10.31
C LYS A 25 -12.67 -16.25 -10.25
N GLN A 26 -12.10 -15.51 -11.20
CA GLN A 26 -10.66 -15.23 -11.22
C GLN A 26 -10.22 -14.43 -9.99
N GLN A 27 -10.95 -13.38 -9.60
CA GLN A 27 -10.61 -12.60 -8.42
C GLN A 27 -10.60 -13.46 -7.14
N ARG A 28 -11.57 -14.39 -6.99
CA ARG A 28 -11.62 -15.32 -5.85
C ARG A 28 -10.38 -16.22 -5.79
N LEU A 29 -9.98 -16.78 -6.93
CA LEU A 29 -8.79 -17.63 -7.04
C LEU A 29 -7.52 -16.85 -6.69
N ILE A 30 -7.36 -15.63 -7.23
CA ILE A 30 -6.21 -14.77 -6.94
C ILE A 30 -6.16 -14.38 -5.47
N THR A 31 -7.30 -14.04 -4.87
CA THR A 31 -7.37 -13.67 -3.45
C THR A 31 -6.95 -14.83 -2.55
N LEU A 32 -7.34 -16.07 -2.90
CA LEU A 32 -6.93 -17.27 -2.18
C LEU A 32 -5.41 -17.49 -2.29
N ALA A 33 -4.87 -17.41 -3.50
CA ALA A 33 -3.45 -17.57 -3.77
C ALA A 33 -2.58 -16.52 -3.05
N ILE A 34 -3.01 -15.25 -3.03
CA ILE A 34 -2.30 -14.18 -2.30
C ILE A 34 -2.30 -14.46 -0.79
N LYS A 35 -3.42 -14.91 -0.23
CA LYS A 35 -3.50 -15.25 1.20
C LYS A 35 -2.59 -16.42 1.55
N GLN A 36 -2.55 -17.46 0.73
CA GLN A 36 -1.64 -18.60 0.90
C GLN A 36 -0.18 -18.14 0.84
N ALA A 37 0.19 -17.33 -0.16
CA ALA A 37 1.54 -16.80 -0.31
C ALA A 37 1.98 -15.93 0.88
N ARG A 38 1.06 -15.16 1.49
CA ARG A 38 1.35 -14.38 2.71
C ARG A 38 1.61 -15.25 3.94
N ILE A 39 0.84 -16.34 4.10
CA ILE A 39 1.07 -17.29 5.21
C ILE A 39 2.42 -17.98 5.03
N LEU A 40 2.79 -18.30 3.79
CA LEU A 40 4.08 -18.90 3.42
C LEU A 40 5.22 -17.88 3.32
N SER A 41 5.07 -16.68 3.89
CA SER A 41 6.05 -15.58 3.88
C SER A 41 6.62 -15.17 2.51
N SER A 42 5.97 -15.57 1.42
CA SER A 42 6.34 -15.22 0.04
C SER A 42 5.93 -13.79 -0.33
N LEU A 43 4.92 -13.24 0.36
CA LEU A 43 4.45 -11.86 0.19
C LEU A 43 4.30 -11.19 1.56
N PRO A 44 4.69 -9.90 1.68
CA PRO A 44 4.49 -9.14 2.90
C PRO A 44 3.02 -8.77 3.13
N PHE A 45 2.64 -8.60 4.40
CA PHE A 45 1.32 -8.09 4.77
C PHE A 45 1.23 -6.56 4.69
N ILE A 46 2.34 -5.87 4.99
CA ILE A 46 2.45 -4.41 5.04
C ILE A 46 3.86 -4.04 4.55
N ASN A 47 3.95 -3.11 3.60
CA ASN A 47 5.22 -2.49 3.20
C ASN A 47 5.35 -1.12 3.88
N ASN A 48 6.46 -0.90 4.59
CA ASN A 48 6.67 0.25 5.47
C ASN A 48 7.36 1.45 4.79
N GLU A 49 7.40 1.51 3.47
CA GLU A 49 8.19 2.50 2.71
C GLU A 49 7.84 3.95 3.07
N ASN A 50 6.60 4.23 3.48
CA ASN A 50 6.12 5.56 3.87
C ASN A 50 6.51 6.04 5.28
N GLN A 51 7.33 5.29 6.03
CA GLN A 51 7.79 5.73 7.35
C GLN A 51 8.94 6.75 7.25
N PHE A 52 9.67 6.80 6.14
CA PHE A 52 10.86 7.66 5.98
C PHE A 52 10.52 9.12 5.64
N GLU A 53 9.37 9.40 5.01
CA GLU A 53 8.94 10.76 4.65
C GLU A 53 8.42 11.59 5.85
N ARG A 54 8.13 10.95 6.99
CA ARG A 54 7.56 11.66 8.16
C ARG A 54 8.59 12.40 8.99
N SER A 55 9.86 12.01 8.96
CA SER A 55 10.91 12.64 9.77
C SER A 55 11.28 14.05 9.33
N GLU A 56 11.00 14.45 8.09
CA GLU A 56 11.38 15.79 7.59
C GLU A 56 10.30 16.87 7.80
N SER A 57 9.05 16.47 8.07
CA SER A 57 7.91 17.41 8.09
C SER A 57 7.61 18.04 9.46
N THR A 58 8.27 17.61 10.54
CA THR A 58 8.09 18.17 11.89
C THR A 58 8.80 19.52 12.10
N ALA A 59 9.58 20.00 11.12
CA ALA A 59 10.25 21.30 11.16
C ALA A 59 9.47 22.45 10.49
N ARG A 60 8.12 22.44 10.52
CA ARG A 60 7.31 23.57 10.02
C ARG A 60 7.24 24.70 11.05
N THR A 61 8.24 25.59 10.94
CA THR A 61 8.32 27.01 11.33
C THR A 61 7.14 27.58 12.15
N ILE A 62 7.41 27.91 13.42
CA ILE A 62 6.57 28.83 14.21
C ILE A 62 6.68 30.20 13.53
N GLY A 63 5.73 30.52 12.64
CA GLY A 63 5.64 31.81 11.97
C GLY A 63 5.30 32.92 12.96
N ARG A 64 6.29 33.74 13.31
CA ARG A 64 6.18 34.97 14.10
C ARG A 64 5.23 35.96 13.40
N ARG A 65 3.96 35.97 13.82
CA ARG A 65 2.97 36.98 13.40
C ARG A 65 3.40 38.36 13.92
N THR A 66 4.00 39.20 13.08
CA THR A 66 4.13 40.63 13.37
C THR A 66 2.85 41.34 12.96
N ARG A 67 2.07 41.78 13.94
CA ARG A 67 0.90 42.65 13.76
C ARG A 67 1.41 44.10 13.75
N LYS A 68 1.50 44.75 12.59
CA LYS A 68 1.76 46.19 12.49
C LYS A 68 0.49 46.96 12.92
N ARG A 69 0.65 47.93 13.82
CA ARG A 69 -0.28 49.05 14.05
C ARG A 69 0.31 50.28 13.38
#